data_AF-A0A931T2X9-F1
#
_entry.id   AF-A0A931T2X9-F1
#
_cell.length_a   1.000
_cell.length_b   1.000
_cell.length_c   1.000
_cell.angle_alpha   90.00
_cell.angle_beta   90.00
_cell.angle_gamma   90.00
#
_symmetry.space_group_name_H-M   'P 1'
#
loop_
_entity.id
_entity.type
_entity.pdbx_description
1 polymer ?
#
loop_
_entity_poly.entity_id
_entity_poly.type
_entity_poly.pdbx_seq_one_letter_code
_entity_poly.pdbx_strand_id
1 'polypeptide(L)'
;MRAFRFLLLGVFAFALMANGAFAEHLQANCPLTYVGATDPASPFFLSPNGTFVNGSVVYVLRGGTLTTLNITQLGNVEVAREDYISSMANHDEEGGTTYSGGFLFVSGEEGLEIFDLRNVRAGGNAPILISRTKVPHYRRLTVMGNQLAAIFPAQDLPCQANGTVRCRNQIDIYNISNLTAPTLQVSIIADSKYIGFNDVKYVNGFLYSTGFGGTHGWDTTTNPFFPIVRHAIPTIGSFLATNGSTVLAVGQETLIGVYTTAPLARLNFFAVFTLPSMWDRQNSLMFHPEAYIDDNRLITLVDEKDPLTGKPARTLAFDAFDFSVPFYQGADDRIFENVSYTFPDERKFAPILASSFVHVIGEVSGTQKWGSCDQMAGYVTWDIIQALPCGGAELVGAVTSKHKMTAVELFIDAASLGFATLGEERYDVTNAPGPIRSFNLNVNLDNEPQGAHLLRAVGTDIFGNRRQFWAKEIYFPGPGENCTNRKRGARR
;
A
#
# COMPACT_ATOMS: atom_id res chain seq x y z
N MET A 1 -17.82 -25.21 59.86
CA MET A 1 -16.73 -24.62 59.05
C MET A 1 -16.21 -25.61 58.00
N ARG A 2 -17.07 -26.04 57.05
CA ARG A 2 -16.73 -26.97 55.95
C ARG A 2 -16.75 -26.30 54.56
N ALA A 3 -17.01 -25.00 54.49
CA ALA A 3 -17.11 -24.24 53.22
C ALA A 3 -15.78 -23.66 52.73
N PHE A 4 -14.73 -23.61 53.57
CA PHE A 4 -13.49 -22.90 53.23
C PHE A 4 -12.38 -23.76 52.59
N ARG A 5 -12.53 -25.10 52.53
CA ARG A 5 -11.53 -25.99 51.91
C ARG A 5 -11.80 -26.32 50.43
N PHE A 6 -13.02 -26.11 49.94
CA PHE A 6 -13.34 -26.29 48.53
C PHE A 6 -13.03 -25.05 47.68
N LEU A 7 -12.95 -23.86 48.30
CA LEU A 7 -12.63 -22.63 47.58
C LEU A 7 -11.14 -22.58 47.16
N LEU A 8 -10.23 -23.10 47.98
CA LEU A 8 -8.79 -23.04 47.71
C LEU A 8 -8.31 -24.07 46.67
N LEU A 9 -8.97 -25.24 46.57
CA LEU A 9 -8.69 -26.20 45.50
C LEU A 9 -9.31 -25.77 44.16
N GLY A 10 -10.46 -25.08 44.19
CA GLY A 10 -11.09 -24.53 42.98
C GLY A 10 -10.27 -23.40 42.36
N VAL A 11 -9.62 -22.56 43.17
CA VAL A 11 -8.77 -21.46 42.67
C VAL A 11 -7.44 -21.96 42.11
N PHE A 12 -6.85 -23.03 42.66
CA PHE A 12 -5.60 -23.60 42.12
C PHE A 12 -5.82 -24.42 40.83
N ALA A 13 -6.97 -25.07 40.66
CA ALA A 13 -7.30 -25.80 39.44
C ALA A 13 -7.70 -24.87 38.27
N PHE A 14 -8.23 -23.67 38.55
CA PHE A 14 -8.51 -22.66 37.53
C PHE A 14 -7.24 -21.90 37.07
N ALA A 15 -6.22 -21.82 37.94
CA ALA A 15 -4.93 -21.19 37.60
C ALA A 15 -3.98 -22.08 36.78
N LEU A 16 -4.23 -23.39 36.70
CA LEU A 16 -3.42 -24.36 35.95
C LEU A 16 -4.08 -24.87 34.65
N MET A 17 -5.29 -24.38 34.32
CA MET A 17 -5.95 -24.59 33.03
C MET A 17 -6.00 -23.33 32.17
N ALA A 18 -5.20 -22.31 32.50
CA ALA A 18 -4.68 -21.43 31.47
C ALA A 18 -3.69 -22.24 30.63
N ASN A 19 -4.22 -23.10 29.76
CA ASN A 19 -3.56 -23.33 28.49
C ASN A 19 -3.20 -21.93 28.00
N GLY A 20 -1.90 -21.67 27.89
CA GLY A 20 -1.41 -20.59 27.05
C GLY A 20 -1.96 -20.86 25.67
N ALA A 21 -3.18 -20.37 25.41
CA ALA A 21 -3.57 -19.93 24.11
C ALA A 21 -2.62 -18.77 23.83
N PHE A 22 -1.41 -19.12 23.39
CA PHE A 22 -0.54 -18.19 22.72
C PHE A 22 -1.38 -17.50 21.67
N ALA A 23 -1.18 -16.19 21.56
CA ALA A 23 -1.83 -15.40 20.56
C ALA A 23 -1.30 -15.77 19.16
N GLU A 24 -1.69 -16.94 18.62
CA GLU A 24 -1.60 -17.25 17.19
C GLU A 24 -2.47 -16.29 16.34
N HIS A 25 -3.18 -15.35 16.97
CA HIS A 25 -4.16 -14.45 16.36
C HIS A 25 -3.59 -13.10 15.87
N LEU A 26 -2.27 -12.93 15.78
CA LEU A 26 -1.66 -11.72 15.21
C LEU A 26 -0.66 -11.97 14.08
N GLN A 27 -0.45 -13.22 13.66
CA GLN A 27 0.12 -13.48 12.34
C GLN A 27 -1.00 -13.33 11.32
N ALA A 28 -0.97 -12.29 10.47
CA ALA A 28 -1.75 -12.40 9.26
C ALA A 28 -1.07 -13.48 8.42
N ASN A 29 -1.85 -14.46 7.97
CA ASN A 29 -1.32 -15.62 7.25
C ASN A 29 -0.90 -15.26 5.81
N CYS A 30 -0.52 -14.01 5.56
CA CYS A 30 -0.62 -13.39 4.25
C CYS A 30 0.64 -12.79 3.69
N PRO A 31 1.50 -13.59 3.03
CA PRO A 31 2.59 -12.98 2.30
C PRO A 31 2.03 -12.06 1.20
N LEU A 32 2.76 -10.97 0.95
CA LEU A 32 2.59 -10.18 -0.26
C LEU A 32 2.60 -11.11 -1.48
N THR A 33 1.67 -10.91 -2.42
CA THR A 33 1.57 -11.68 -3.67
C THR A 33 1.85 -10.79 -4.85
N TYR A 34 2.59 -11.32 -5.82
CA TYR A 34 2.88 -10.64 -7.08
C TYR A 34 1.64 -10.63 -7.99
N VAL A 35 1.27 -9.48 -8.54
CA VAL A 35 -0.01 -9.32 -9.28
C VAL A 35 0.20 -8.88 -10.73
N GLY A 36 1.39 -8.43 -11.11
CA GLY A 36 1.66 -8.04 -12.49
C GLY A 36 3.13 -7.69 -12.73
N ALA A 37 3.59 -8.00 -13.95
CA ALA A 37 4.93 -7.72 -14.44
C ALA A 37 4.91 -6.63 -15.49
N THR A 38 5.44 -5.46 -15.14
CA THR A 38 6.10 -4.58 -16.11
C THR A 38 7.47 -4.27 -15.58
N ASP A 39 8.49 -4.77 -16.28
CA ASP A 39 9.87 -4.43 -15.98
C ASP A 39 9.99 -2.89 -16.04
N PRO A 40 10.50 -2.26 -14.99
CA PRO A 40 10.77 -0.84 -15.01
C PRO A 40 11.82 -0.54 -16.09
N ALA A 41 11.61 0.55 -16.84
CA ALA A 41 12.53 0.95 -17.91
C ALA A 41 13.96 1.24 -17.42
N SER A 42 14.13 1.54 -16.11
CA SER A 42 15.42 1.70 -15.44
C SER A 42 15.30 1.38 -13.94
N PRO A 43 16.41 1.10 -13.24
CA PRO A 43 16.41 1.01 -11.79
C PRO A 43 16.00 2.35 -11.13
N PHE A 44 15.11 2.30 -10.14
CA PHE A 44 14.33 3.45 -9.62
C PHE A 44 14.89 4.01 -8.29
N PHE A 45 15.97 3.44 -7.73
CA PHE A 45 16.54 3.84 -6.44
C PHE A 45 16.95 5.32 -6.33
N LEU A 46 17.13 6.01 -7.46
CA LEU A 46 17.60 7.40 -7.56
C LEU A 46 16.58 8.31 -8.24
N SER A 47 15.31 7.91 -8.23
CA SER A 47 14.26 8.60 -8.98
C SER A 47 13.00 8.79 -8.15
N PRO A 48 12.20 9.83 -8.42
CA PRO A 48 10.95 10.06 -7.72
C PRO A 48 10.04 8.84 -7.84
N ASN A 49 9.47 8.41 -6.72
CA ASN A 49 8.54 7.29 -6.66
C ASN A 49 7.39 7.60 -5.71
N GLY A 50 6.30 6.86 -5.84
CA GLY A 50 5.17 6.97 -4.93
C GLY A 50 3.93 6.24 -5.41
N THR A 51 3.12 5.79 -4.45
CA THR A 51 1.80 5.22 -4.70
C THR A 51 0.72 6.15 -4.17
N PHE A 52 -0.28 6.46 -4.99
CA PHE A 52 -1.38 7.36 -4.63
C PHE A 52 -2.73 6.75 -5.00
N VAL A 53 -3.77 7.05 -4.24
CA VAL A 53 -5.14 6.59 -4.52
C VAL A 53 -6.06 7.79 -4.74
N ASN A 54 -6.91 7.69 -5.76
CA ASN A 54 -8.02 8.62 -5.99
C ASN A 54 -9.28 7.83 -6.38
N GLY A 55 -10.22 7.70 -5.45
CA GLY A 55 -11.41 6.87 -5.65
C GLY A 55 -11.01 5.41 -5.90
N SER A 56 -11.40 4.87 -7.06
CA SER A 56 -11.09 3.50 -7.49
C SER A 56 -9.82 3.38 -8.33
N VAL A 57 -9.04 4.45 -8.46
CA VAL A 57 -7.82 4.48 -9.29
C VAL A 57 -6.60 4.57 -8.39
N VAL A 58 -5.60 3.73 -8.66
CA VAL A 58 -4.26 3.81 -8.05
C VAL A 58 -3.28 4.35 -9.08
N TYR A 59 -2.51 5.34 -8.69
CA TYR A 59 -1.38 5.85 -9.44
C TYR A 59 -0.10 5.33 -8.82
N VAL A 60 0.75 4.72 -9.65
CA VAL A 60 2.04 4.15 -9.29
C VAL A 60 3.09 4.90 -10.09
N LEU A 61 3.84 5.79 -9.43
CA LEU A 61 4.98 6.48 -10.03
C LEU A 61 6.25 5.68 -9.76
N ARG A 62 6.91 5.27 -10.85
CA ARG A 62 8.19 4.55 -10.86
C ARG A 62 9.17 5.33 -11.72
N GLY A 63 9.96 6.18 -11.06
CA GLY A 63 10.86 7.09 -11.75
C GLY A 63 10.11 7.99 -12.72
N GLY A 64 10.39 7.86 -14.01
CA GLY A 64 9.72 8.60 -15.07
C GLY A 64 8.42 8.00 -15.59
N THR A 65 7.94 6.88 -15.03
CA THR A 65 6.74 6.17 -15.53
C THR A 65 5.62 6.19 -14.50
N LEU A 66 4.49 6.77 -14.89
CA LEU A 66 3.23 6.75 -14.14
C LEU A 66 2.34 5.62 -14.67
N THR A 67 2.23 4.54 -13.90
CA THR A 67 1.29 3.46 -14.14
C THR A 67 -0.03 3.78 -13.45
N THR A 68 -1.15 3.71 -14.19
CA THR A 68 -2.51 3.86 -13.67
C THR A 68 -3.16 2.49 -13.57
N LEU A 69 -3.71 2.18 -12.39
CA LEU A 69 -4.34 0.91 -12.10
C LEU A 69 -5.81 1.12 -11.74
N ASN A 70 -6.69 0.33 -12.32
CA ASN A 70 -8.10 0.31 -11.94
C ASN A 70 -8.33 -0.74 -10.85
N ILE A 71 -8.95 -0.32 -9.75
CA ILE A 71 -9.45 -1.24 -8.72
C ILE A 71 -10.90 -1.56 -9.03
N THR A 72 -11.14 -2.84 -9.23
CA THR A 72 -12.49 -3.38 -9.37
C THR A 72 -13.09 -3.61 -7.98
N GLN A 73 -14.42 -3.71 -7.87
CA GLN A 73 -15.12 -3.98 -6.59
C GLN A 73 -14.63 -5.25 -5.86
N LEU A 74 -13.88 -6.08 -6.57
CA LEU A 74 -13.39 -7.38 -6.14
C LEU A 74 -11.91 -7.37 -5.77
N GLY A 75 -11.24 -6.21 -5.86
CA GLY A 75 -9.84 -6.03 -5.51
C GLY A 75 -8.85 -6.58 -6.54
N ASN A 76 -9.32 -6.85 -7.76
CA ASN A 76 -8.43 -7.02 -8.89
C ASN A 76 -7.89 -5.67 -9.35
N VAL A 77 -6.62 -5.70 -9.70
CA VAL A 77 -5.85 -4.58 -10.22
C VAL A 77 -5.54 -4.91 -11.67
N GLU A 78 -5.99 -4.05 -12.56
CA GLU A 78 -5.62 -4.10 -13.97
C GLU A 78 -4.87 -2.85 -14.33
N VAL A 79 -3.79 -3.03 -15.10
CA VAL A 79 -3.08 -1.90 -15.69
C VAL A 79 -4.03 -1.25 -16.69
N ALA A 80 -4.49 -0.06 -16.32
CA ALA A 80 -5.35 0.74 -17.17
C ALA A 80 -4.53 1.49 -18.21
N ARG A 81 -3.34 1.96 -17.82
CA ARG A 81 -2.50 2.84 -18.63
C ARG A 81 -1.08 2.97 -18.07
N GLU A 82 -0.12 3.26 -18.93
CA GLU A 82 1.22 3.70 -18.53
C GLU A 82 1.59 4.97 -19.32
N ASP A 83 2.12 5.96 -18.61
CA ASP A 83 2.55 7.24 -19.16
C ASP A 83 3.97 7.56 -18.74
N TYR A 84 4.77 8.05 -19.68
CA TYR A 84 6.06 8.63 -19.35
C TYR A 84 5.86 10.08 -18.94
N ILE A 85 6.10 10.36 -17.66
CA ILE A 85 6.16 11.71 -17.10
C ILE A 85 7.62 11.99 -16.80
N SER A 86 8.31 12.79 -17.62
CA SER A 86 9.71 13.15 -17.33
C SER A 86 10.10 14.53 -17.82
N SER A 87 10.99 15.18 -17.07
CA SER A 87 12.27 15.57 -17.62
C SER A 87 13.24 14.39 -17.55
N MET A 88 13.68 13.89 -18.71
CA MET A 88 14.73 12.87 -18.81
C MET A 88 16.05 13.47 -18.36
N ALA A 89 16.42 13.26 -17.09
CA ALA A 89 17.80 13.39 -16.68
C ALA A 89 18.22 12.14 -15.91
N ASN A 90 19.48 11.82 -16.10
CA ASN A 90 20.08 10.53 -15.85
C ASN A 90 20.85 10.68 -14.52
N HIS A 91 20.50 9.84 -13.54
CA HIS A 91 21.32 9.45 -12.37
C HIS A 91 21.31 10.32 -11.09
N ASP A 92 21.15 9.60 -9.97
CA ASP A 92 21.65 9.85 -8.60
C ASP A 92 20.79 10.56 -7.51
N GLU A 93 19.58 11.11 -7.77
CA GLU A 93 18.89 11.94 -6.74
C GLU A 93 17.43 11.54 -6.36
N GLU A 94 17.21 11.17 -5.07
CA GLU A 94 15.90 10.83 -4.46
C GLU A 94 14.91 12.04 -4.42
N GLY A 95 14.18 12.28 -5.52
CA GLY A 95 13.18 13.34 -5.58
C GLY A 95 11.88 13.02 -4.82
N GLY A 96 11.37 14.00 -4.06
CA GLY A 96 10.12 13.89 -3.31
C GLY A 96 8.89 13.95 -4.22
N THR A 97 7.84 13.25 -3.84
CA THR A 97 6.55 13.24 -4.54
C THR A 97 5.40 13.44 -3.55
N THR A 98 4.31 14.07 -4.01
CA THR A 98 3.05 14.10 -3.24
C THR A 98 1.87 14.27 -4.19
N TYR A 99 0.69 13.88 -3.73
CA TYR A 99 -0.55 13.96 -4.50
C TYR A 99 -1.64 14.69 -3.72
N SER A 100 -2.40 15.57 -4.37
CA SER A 100 -3.58 16.17 -3.78
C SER A 100 -4.54 16.74 -4.84
N GLY A 101 -5.83 16.53 -4.63
CA GLY A 101 -6.88 17.16 -5.44
C GLY A 101 -6.83 16.83 -6.93
N GLY A 102 -6.27 15.68 -7.32
CA GLY A 102 -6.07 15.34 -8.72
C GLY A 102 -4.74 15.78 -9.31
N PHE A 103 -3.86 16.42 -8.54
CA PHE A 103 -2.57 16.91 -9.00
C PHE A 103 -1.43 16.12 -8.37
N LEU A 104 -0.48 15.74 -9.21
CA LEU A 104 0.77 15.10 -8.80
C LEU A 104 1.89 16.14 -8.80
N PHE A 105 2.58 16.25 -7.67
CA PHE A 105 3.73 17.11 -7.49
C PHE A 105 4.97 16.22 -7.46
N VAL A 106 5.93 16.53 -8.32
CA VAL A 106 7.18 15.78 -8.45
C VAL A 106 8.33 16.77 -8.33
N SER A 107 9.27 16.49 -7.42
CA SER A 107 10.56 17.17 -7.43
C SER A 107 11.51 16.37 -8.30
N GLY A 108 11.94 16.94 -9.42
CA GLY A 108 12.99 16.40 -10.28
C GLY A 108 14.18 17.35 -10.39
N GLU A 109 15.18 16.97 -11.19
CA GLU A 109 16.36 17.82 -11.45
C GLU A 109 16.00 19.18 -12.09
N GLU A 110 14.95 19.20 -12.91
CA GLU A 110 14.45 20.42 -13.55
C GLU A 110 13.61 21.31 -12.61
N GLY A 111 13.47 20.91 -11.34
CA GLY A 111 12.75 21.61 -10.29
C GLY A 111 11.42 20.95 -9.91
N LEU A 112 10.47 21.77 -9.47
CA LEU A 112 9.14 21.33 -9.06
C LEU A 112 8.21 21.27 -10.26
N GLU A 113 7.76 20.06 -10.58
CA GLU A 113 6.83 19.76 -11.67
C GLU A 113 5.44 19.44 -11.12
N ILE A 114 4.41 19.97 -11.76
CA ILE A 114 3.02 19.76 -11.37
C ILE A 114 2.26 19.18 -12.56
N PHE A 115 1.67 17.99 -12.37
CA PHE A 115 0.89 17.28 -13.38
C PHE A 115 -0.59 17.21 -13.01
N ASP A 116 -1.48 17.46 -13.96
CA ASP A 116 -2.92 17.21 -13.83
C ASP A 116 -3.23 15.75 -14.14
N LEU A 117 -3.75 15.02 -13.14
CA LEU A 117 -4.16 13.62 -13.26
C LEU A 117 -5.68 13.42 -13.25
N ARG A 118 -6.50 14.49 -13.17
CA ARG A 118 -7.96 14.37 -12.97
C ARG A 118 -8.68 13.58 -14.07
N ASN A 119 -8.13 13.59 -15.27
CA ASN A 119 -8.68 12.89 -16.43
C ASN A 119 -7.86 11.64 -16.84
N VAL A 120 -6.89 11.23 -16.02
CA VAL A 120 -6.00 10.08 -16.27
C VAL A 120 -6.66 8.81 -15.74
N ARG A 121 -7.11 7.96 -16.66
CA ARG A 121 -7.75 6.64 -16.43
C ARG A 121 -7.81 5.84 -17.74
N ALA A 122 -8.30 4.60 -17.69
CA ALA A 122 -8.61 3.83 -18.90
C ALA A 122 -9.55 4.64 -19.82
N GLY A 123 -9.13 4.86 -21.08
CA GLY A 123 -9.85 5.67 -22.07
C GLY A 123 -9.84 7.19 -21.81
N GLY A 124 -9.06 7.67 -20.84
CA GLY A 124 -8.87 9.08 -20.51
C GLY A 124 -7.70 9.74 -21.25
N ASN A 125 -7.40 10.99 -20.87
CA ASN A 125 -6.28 11.75 -21.42
C ASN A 125 -4.97 11.44 -20.67
N ALA A 126 -3.84 11.73 -21.31
CA ALA A 126 -2.55 11.68 -20.66
C ALA A 126 -2.37 12.73 -19.57
N PRO A 127 -1.48 12.47 -18.58
CA PRO A 127 -1.06 13.48 -17.61
C PRO A 127 -0.65 14.77 -18.34
N ILE A 128 -1.13 15.91 -17.85
CA ILE A 128 -0.83 17.22 -18.44
C ILE A 128 0.15 17.93 -17.51
N LEU A 129 1.34 18.27 -18.01
CA LEU A 129 2.26 19.15 -17.30
C LEU A 129 1.62 20.55 -17.21
N ILE A 130 1.32 21.01 -16.00
CA ILE A 130 0.75 22.33 -15.73
C ILE A 130 1.86 23.36 -15.63
N SER A 131 2.89 23.03 -14.86
CA SER A 131 4.01 23.92 -14.63
C SER A 131 5.27 23.17 -14.30
N ARG A 132 6.39 23.84 -14.59
CA ARG A 132 7.72 23.49 -14.12
C ARG A 132 8.31 24.75 -13.54
N THR A 133 8.48 24.78 -12.23
CA THR A 133 9.08 25.90 -11.53
C THR A 133 10.52 25.55 -11.25
N LYS A 134 11.46 26.33 -11.79
CA LYS A 134 12.88 26.13 -11.51
C LYS A 134 13.13 26.49 -10.04
N VAL A 135 13.25 25.46 -9.22
CA VAL A 135 13.51 25.54 -7.79
C VAL A 135 14.55 24.48 -7.44
N PRO A 136 15.16 24.57 -6.26
CA PRO A 136 16.10 23.54 -5.83
C PRO A 136 15.39 22.17 -5.73
N HIS A 137 16.14 21.09 -5.92
CA HIS A 137 15.62 19.74 -5.74
C HIS A 137 15.18 19.53 -4.27
N TYR A 138 14.07 18.83 -4.07
CA TYR A 138 13.45 18.56 -2.78
C TYR A 138 13.30 17.05 -2.56
N ARG A 139 13.72 16.57 -1.38
CA ARG A 139 13.65 15.14 -1.02
C ARG A 139 12.27 14.72 -0.51
N ARG A 140 11.54 15.64 0.09
CA ARG A 140 10.23 15.40 0.71
C ARG A 140 9.26 16.49 0.31
N LEU A 141 8.07 16.09 -0.09
CA LEU A 141 6.96 16.98 -0.40
C LEU A 141 5.74 16.57 0.43
N THR A 142 4.98 17.56 0.87
CA THR A 142 3.65 17.37 1.48
C THR A 142 2.77 18.57 1.17
N VAL A 143 1.47 18.34 0.98
CA VAL A 143 0.54 19.37 0.51
C VAL A 143 -0.73 19.39 1.36
N MET A 144 -1.24 20.59 1.60
CA MET A 144 -2.50 20.83 2.28
C MET A 144 -3.16 22.08 1.71
N GLY A 145 -4.32 21.91 1.08
CA GLY A 145 -5.03 23.01 0.42
C GLY A 145 -4.11 23.70 -0.60
N ASN A 146 -3.89 25.00 -0.41
CA ASN A 146 -3.06 25.83 -1.29
C ASN A 146 -1.59 25.93 -0.82
N GLN A 147 -1.15 25.11 0.15
CA GLN A 147 0.23 25.12 0.64
C GLN A 147 0.94 23.82 0.31
N LEU A 148 2.12 23.94 -0.31
CA LEU A 148 3.06 22.85 -0.52
C LEU A 148 4.28 23.10 0.36
N ALA A 149 4.61 22.17 1.25
CA ALA A 149 5.84 22.20 2.03
C ALA A 149 6.85 21.21 1.44
N ALA A 150 8.11 21.64 1.35
CA ALA A 150 9.16 20.90 0.70
C ALA A 150 10.46 20.96 1.54
N ILE A 151 11.15 19.83 1.72
CA ILE A 151 12.44 19.81 2.43
C ILE A 151 13.57 19.85 1.41
N PHE A 152 14.36 20.91 1.47
CA PHE A 152 15.58 21.03 0.68
C PHE A 152 16.64 20.07 1.24
N PRO A 153 17.35 19.27 0.43
CA PRO A 153 18.39 18.39 0.94
C PRO A 153 19.55 19.20 1.53
N ALA A 154 20.09 18.73 2.66
CA ALA A 154 21.39 19.20 3.16
C ALA A 154 22.58 18.43 2.53
N GLN A 155 22.32 17.26 1.91
CA GLN A 155 23.20 16.35 1.15
C GLN A 155 22.40 15.04 0.91
N ASP A 156 22.85 14.16 0.02
CA ASP A 156 22.22 12.83 -0.27
C ASP A 156 22.16 11.86 0.92
N LEU A 157 22.78 12.24 2.04
CA LEU A 157 22.81 11.50 3.29
C LEU A 157 21.81 12.10 4.28
N PRO A 158 21.05 11.26 5.03
CA PRO A 158 20.26 11.76 6.15
C PRO A 158 21.18 12.49 7.13
N CYS A 159 20.63 13.49 7.79
CA CYS A 159 21.36 14.18 8.84
C CYS A 159 21.86 13.12 9.85
N GLN A 160 23.09 13.26 10.34
CA GLN A 160 23.65 12.31 11.31
C GLN A 160 23.91 13.01 12.62
N ALA A 161 23.48 12.40 13.72
CA ALA A 161 23.70 12.90 15.08
C ALA A 161 25.20 13.07 15.44
N ASN A 162 26.08 12.27 14.83
CA ASN A 162 27.51 12.20 15.18
C ASN A 162 28.46 12.94 14.22
N GLY A 163 27.94 13.68 13.24
CA GLY A 163 28.76 14.50 12.35
C GLY A 163 29.07 15.87 12.94
N THR A 164 30.30 16.35 12.80
CA THR A 164 30.72 17.74 13.14
C THR A 164 30.04 18.82 12.30
N VAL A 165 29.24 18.44 11.30
CA VAL A 165 28.49 19.33 10.41
C VAL A 165 27.03 19.36 10.85
N ARG A 166 26.60 20.48 11.46
CA ARG A 166 25.17 20.76 11.62
C ARG A 166 24.52 20.70 10.23
N CYS A 167 23.57 19.79 10.04
CA CYS A 167 22.73 19.78 8.85
C CYS A 167 22.01 21.12 8.69
N ARG A 168 22.47 21.94 7.75
CA ARG A 168 21.75 23.15 7.35
C ARG A 168 20.86 22.81 6.16
N ASN A 169 19.65 22.36 6.43
CA ASN A 169 18.57 22.35 5.45
C ASN A 169 17.46 23.31 5.86
N GLN A 170 16.41 23.34 5.05
CA GLN A 170 15.26 24.19 5.27
C GLN A 170 13.97 23.49 4.81
N ILE A 171 12.86 23.94 5.36
CA ILE A 171 11.52 23.63 4.88
C ILE A 171 11.02 24.85 4.12
N ASP A 172 10.84 24.71 2.82
CA ASP A 172 10.26 25.74 1.97
C ASP A 172 8.76 25.56 1.86
N ILE A 173 8.00 26.64 2.09
CA ILE A 173 6.54 26.65 1.98
C ILE A 173 6.16 27.48 0.76
N TYR A 174 5.52 26.83 -0.20
CA TYR A 174 5.01 27.41 -1.42
C TYR A 174 3.51 27.63 -1.35
N ASN A 175 3.05 28.78 -1.84
CA ASN A 175 1.67 28.99 -2.22
C ASN A 175 1.44 28.42 -3.61
N ILE A 176 0.55 27.45 -3.69
CA ILE A 176 0.14 26.77 -4.92
C ILE A 176 -1.31 27.12 -5.32
N SER A 177 -1.86 28.23 -4.82
CA SER A 177 -3.18 28.74 -5.26
C SER A 177 -3.24 29.00 -6.77
N ASN A 178 -2.10 29.29 -7.39
CA ASN A 178 -1.91 29.27 -8.83
C ASN A 178 -0.89 28.18 -9.22
N LEU A 179 -1.40 27.04 -9.69
CA LEU A 179 -0.57 25.88 -10.07
C LEU A 179 0.36 26.15 -11.26
N THR A 180 0.11 27.20 -12.06
CA THR A 180 0.97 27.58 -13.19
C THR A 180 2.21 28.38 -12.77
N ALA A 181 2.15 28.99 -11.59
CA ALA A 181 3.23 29.78 -11.02
C ALA A 181 3.24 29.68 -9.48
N PRO A 182 3.65 28.53 -8.92
CA PRO A 182 3.93 28.39 -7.50
C PRO A 182 4.87 29.49 -6.99
N THR A 183 4.57 30.05 -5.82
CA THR A 183 5.37 31.13 -5.22
C THR A 183 5.88 30.73 -3.85
N LEU A 184 7.18 30.89 -3.60
CA LEU A 184 7.76 30.67 -2.28
C LEU A 184 7.22 31.73 -1.31
N GLN A 185 6.61 31.31 -0.21
CA GLN A 185 6.11 32.20 0.84
C GLN A 185 7.15 32.43 1.93
N VAL A 186 7.76 31.34 2.42
CA VAL A 186 8.71 31.36 3.54
C VAL A 186 9.60 30.13 3.53
N SER A 187 10.80 30.26 4.10
CA SER A 187 11.72 29.16 4.37
C SER A 187 11.98 29.07 5.88
N ILE A 188 11.72 27.90 6.46
CA ILE A 188 12.07 27.58 7.84
C ILE A 188 13.46 26.96 7.84
N ILE A 189 14.46 27.74 8.27
CA ILE A 189 15.87 27.33 8.22
C ILE A 189 16.22 26.50 9.46
N ALA A 190 16.88 25.36 9.26
CA ALA A 190 17.46 24.60 10.36
C ALA A 190 18.64 25.37 10.98
N ASP A 191 18.54 25.67 12.26
CA ASP A 191 19.56 26.37 13.05
C ASP A 191 20.00 25.52 14.25
N SER A 192 20.61 26.14 15.26
CA SER A 192 21.00 25.46 16.51
C SER A 192 19.83 24.84 17.27
N LYS A 193 18.59 25.31 17.06
CA LYS A 193 17.40 24.84 17.77
C LYS A 193 16.82 23.60 17.11
N TYR A 194 16.80 23.54 15.78
CA TYR A 194 16.13 22.46 15.04
C TYR A 194 17.05 21.32 14.59
N ILE A 195 18.37 21.56 14.47
CA ILE A 195 19.39 20.53 14.20
C ILE A 195 19.06 19.67 12.96
N GLY A 196 18.46 20.29 11.93
CA GLY A 196 18.11 19.66 10.66
C GLY A 196 16.75 18.96 10.64
N PHE A 197 16.14 18.92 9.46
CA PHE A 197 14.85 18.26 9.21
C PHE A 197 15.05 16.99 8.38
N ASN A 198 14.37 15.91 8.75
CA ASN A 198 14.39 14.64 8.00
C ASN A 198 13.11 14.41 7.20
N ASP A 199 11.95 14.80 7.74
CA ASP A 199 10.65 14.63 7.07
C ASP A 199 9.61 15.67 7.50
N VAL A 200 8.59 15.87 6.66
CA VAL A 200 7.48 16.82 6.83
C VAL A 200 6.15 16.21 6.38
N LYS A 201 5.09 16.42 7.16
CA LYS A 201 3.72 16.02 6.81
C LYS A 201 2.69 17.01 7.35
N TYR A 202 1.64 17.29 6.59
CA TYR A 202 0.46 17.97 7.13
C TYR A 202 -0.47 17.00 7.84
N VAL A 203 -0.92 17.38 9.04
CA VAL A 203 -1.94 16.66 9.83
C VAL A 203 -2.84 17.66 10.53
N ASN A 204 -4.15 17.50 10.42
CA ASN A 204 -5.14 18.33 11.12
C ASN A 204 -4.97 19.85 10.92
N GLY A 205 -4.58 20.30 9.73
CA GLY A 205 -4.37 21.73 9.49
C GLY A 205 -2.99 22.27 9.90
N PHE A 206 -2.11 21.46 10.49
CA PHE A 206 -0.78 21.86 10.93
C PHE A 206 0.30 21.13 10.14
N LEU A 207 1.41 21.82 9.87
CA LEU A 207 2.61 21.19 9.32
C LEU A 207 3.39 20.57 10.46
N TYR A 208 3.77 19.30 10.38
CA TYR A 208 4.70 18.67 11.31
C TYR A 208 6.02 18.43 10.62
N SER A 209 7.12 18.67 11.34
CA SER A 209 8.46 18.27 10.93
C SER A 209 9.15 17.45 12.00
N THR A 210 10.01 16.54 11.58
CA THR A 210 10.84 15.73 12.50
C THR A 210 12.30 15.74 12.08
N GLY A 211 13.19 15.54 13.04
CA GLY A 211 14.64 15.55 12.84
C GLY A 211 15.37 15.32 14.15
N PHE A 212 16.67 15.66 14.19
CA PHE A 212 17.50 15.48 15.40
C PHE A 212 17.16 16.45 16.53
N GLY A 213 16.58 17.60 16.20
CA GLY A 213 16.07 18.55 17.21
C GLY A 213 14.74 18.14 17.84
N GLY A 214 14.12 17.03 17.41
CA GLY A 214 12.81 16.57 17.86
C GLY A 214 11.71 16.80 16.82
N THR A 215 10.47 16.59 17.23
CA THR A 215 9.28 16.71 16.36
C THR A 215 8.50 17.97 16.71
N HIS A 216 8.21 18.78 15.70
CA HIS A 216 7.66 20.12 15.83
C HIS A 216 6.37 20.26 15.04
N GLY A 217 5.33 20.82 15.67
CA GLY A 217 4.07 21.19 15.05
C GLY A 217 4.00 22.69 14.78
N TRP A 218 3.85 23.05 13.52
CA TRP A 218 3.86 24.40 12.99
C TRP A 218 2.46 24.84 12.55
N ASP A 219 2.05 26.03 12.98
CA ASP A 219 0.90 26.72 12.43
C ASP A 219 1.34 27.57 11.24
N THR A 220 1.03 27.07 10.05
CA THR A 220 1.29 27.73 8.76
C THR A 220 0.04 28.45 8.22
N THR A 221 -1.09 28.36 8.92
CA THR A 221 -2.40 28.81 8.44
C THR A 221 -2.76 30.20 8.95
N THR A 222 -2.41 30.52 10.19
CA THR A 222 -2.70 31.83 10.79
C THR A 222 -1.89 32.94 10.11
N ASN A 223 -0.62 32.68 9.83
CA ASN A 223 0.22 33.57 9.04
C ASN A 223 1.25 32.73 8.25
N PRO A 224 1.04 32.53 6.94
CA PRO A 224 1.89 31.68 6.13
C PRO A 224 3.31 32.21 5.94
N PHE A 225 3.54 33.52 6.13
CA PHE A 225 4.86 34.15 6.03
C PHE A 225 5.69 34.02 7.31
N PHE A 226 5.05 33.71 8.43
CA PHE A 226 5.71 33.55 9.73
C PHE A 226 5.13 32.34 10.46
N PRO A 227 5.50 31.11 10.05
CA PRO A 227 5.06 29.89 10.72
C PRO A 227 5.44 29.90 12.20
N ILE A 228 4.48 29.59 13.07
CA ILE A 228 4.69 29.58 14.52
C ILE A 228 4.73 28.13 15.01
N VAL A 229 5.78 27.76 15.75
CA VAL A 229 5.80 26.49 16.49
C VAL A 229 4.74 26.56 17.59
N ARG A 230 3.70 25.74 17.48
CA ARG A 230 2.65 25.63 18.50
C ARG A 230 2.98 24.58 19.55
N HIS A 231 3.69 23.53 19.13
CA HIS A 231 4.06 22.43 19.98
C HIS A 231 5.35 21.78 19.50
N ALA A 232 6.11 21.21 20.43
CA ALA A 232 7.29 20.43 20.12
C ALA A 232 7.45 19.34 21.18
N ILE A 233 7.90 18.17 20.75
CA ILE A 233 8.27 17.06 21.62
C ILE A 233 9.72 16.67 21.33
N PRO A 234 10.48 16.18 22.33
CA PRO A 234 11.87 15.79 22.15
C PRO A 234 12.03 14.51 21.30
N THR A 235 10.94 13.84 20.93
CA THR A 235 10.97 12.64 20.09
C THR A 235 11.56 12.97 18.73
N ILE A 236 12.75 12.45 18.46
CA ILE A 236 13.41 12.52 17.16
C ILE A 236 12.81 11.52 16.18
N GLY A 237 12.93 11.79 14.88
CA GLY A 237 12.44 10.91 13.83
C GLY A 237 13.23 11.07 12.53
N SER A 238 13.25 10.00 11.73
CA SER A 238 13.76 9.98 10.36
C SER A 238 12.64 10.05 9.32
N PHE A 239 11.41 9.69 9.69
CA PHE A 239 10.24 9.77 8.81
C PHE A 239 8.94 10.02 9.58
N LEU A 240 7.90 10.46 8.87
CA LEU A 240 6.56 10.70 9.37
C LEU A 240 5.52 9.96 8.52
N ALA A 241 4.53 9.35 9.19
CA ALA A 241 3.36 8.78 8.54
C ALA A 241 2.08 9.30 9.19
N THR A 242 1.00 9.45 8.41
CA THR A 242 -0.24 10.07 8.88
C THR A 242 -1.43 9.66 8.02
N ASN A 243 -2.63 9.68 8.59
CA ASN A 243 -3.90 9.65 7.86
C ASN A 243 -4.35 11.05 7.39
N GLY A 244 -3.54 12.09 7.62
CA GLY A 244 -3.84 13.49 7.29
C GLY A 244 -4.85 14.17 8.22
N SER A 245 -5.57 13.40 9.05
CA SER A 245 -6.64 13.90 9.90
C SER A 245 -6.19 14.08 11.35
N THR A 246 -5.86 13.01 12.05
CA THR A 246 -5.71 13.03 13.51
C THR A 246 -4.54 12.22 14.02
N VAL A 247 -3.96 11.33 13.21
CA VAL A 247 -2.89 10.43 13.65
C VAL A 247 -1.58 10.82 13.01
N LEU A 248 -0.51 10.86 13.80
CA LEU A 248 0.87 11.06 13.34
C LEU A 248 1.76 9.97 13.95
N ALA A 249 2.42 9.19 13.11
CA ALA A 249 3.53 8.34 13.52
C ALA A 249 4.86 9.06 13.26
N VAL A 250 5.74 9.00 14.25
CA VAL A 250 7.12 9.48 14.20
C VAL A 250 8.01 8.25 14.21
N GLY A 251 8.62 7.98 13.06
CA GLY A 251 9.44 6.80 12.82
C GLY A 251 10.93 7.05 12.99
N GLN A 252 11.62 6.07 13.53
CA GLN A 252 13.07 5.89 13.56
C GLN A 252 13.39 4.52 12.96
N GLU A 253 14.68 4.17 12.88
CA GLU A 253 15.10 2.88 12.31
C GLU A 253 14.46 1.70 13.04
N THR A 254 14.46 1.66 14.36
CA THR A 254 13.99 0.49 15.13
C THR A 254 12.72 0.75 15.94
N LEU A 255 12.15 1.96 15.85
CA LEU A 255 11.03 2.38 16.67
C LEU A 255 10.10 3.30 15.90
N ILE A 256 8.79 3.11 16.04
CA ILE A 256 7.75 4.03 15.58
C ILE A 256 6.89 4.43 16.77
N GLY A 257 6.89 5.71 17.13
CA GLY A 257 5.98 6.27 18.13
C GLY A 257 4.74 6.86 17.44
N VAL A 258 3.55 6.51 17.90
CA VAL A 258 2.29 7.01 17.33
C VAL A 258 1.58 7.94 18.29
N TYR A 259 1.11 9.05 17.74
CA TYR A 259 0.52 10.18 18.44
C TYR A 259 -0.83 10.52 17.83
N THR A 260 -1.77 10.92 18.69
CA THR A 260 -2.96 11.64 18.26
C THR A 260 -2.66 13.13 18.28
N THR A 261 -3.11 13.82 17.24
CA THR A 261 -2.99 15.26 17.09
C THR A 261 -4.24 15.93 17.66
N ALA A 262 -4.04 17.00 18.42
CA ALA A 262 -5.09 17.79 19.04
C ALA A 262 -4.93 19.28 18.67
N PRO A 263 -5.93 20.14 18.97
CA PRO A 263 -5.83 21.56 18.68
C PRO A 263 -4.51 22.18 19.14
N LEU A 264 -4.02 23.17 18.38
CA LEU A 264 -2.69 23.80 18.57
C LEU A 264 -1.51 22.84 18.31
N ALA A 265 -1.65 21.95 17.33
CA ALA A 265 -0.63 20.98 16.93
C ALA A 265 -0.11 20.07 18.07
N ARG A 266 -0.91 19.85 19.11
CA ARG A 266 -0.48 19.04 20.28
C ARG A 266 -0.36 17.57 19.90
N LEU A 267 0.67 16.91 20.40
CA LEU A 267 0.92 15.48 20.18
C LEU A 267 0.70 14.72 21.48
N ASN A 268 -0.32 13.86 21.51
CA ASN A 268 -0.58 12.96 22.63
C ASN A 268 -0.14 11.56 22.24
N PHE A 269 0.88 11.05 22.92
CA PHE A 269 1.40 9.70 22.71
C PHE A 269 0.32 8.66 23.02
N PHE A 270 0.17 7.65 22.16
CA PHE A 270 -0.76 6.54 22.43
C PHE A 270 -0.18 5.14 22.18
N ALA A 271 0.77 4.98 21.25
CA ALA A 271 1.36 3.66 20.96
C ALA A 271 2.82 3.77 20.55
N VAL A 272 3.55 2.66 20.72
CA VAL A 272 4.93 2.51 20.21
C VAL A 272 5.11 1.11 19.65
N PHE A 273 5.81 1.03 18.52
CA PHE A 273 6.19 -0.21 17.86
C PHE A 273 7.70 -0.27 17.75
N THR A 274 8.28 -1.44 18.02
CA THR A 274 9.73 -1.64 18.00
C THR A 274 10.08 -2.89 17.20
N LEU A 275 11.20 -2.86 16.51
CA LEU A 275 11.75 -4.06 15.89
C LEU A 275 12.43 -4.95 16.95
N PRO A 276 12.27 -6.29 16.88
CA PRO A 276 12.99 -7.22 17.71
C PRO A 276 14.50 -7.19 17.38
N SER A 277 15.32 -7.47 18.39
CA SER A 277 16.76 -7.64 18.19
C SER A 277 17.02 -9.02 17.59
N MET A 278 17.34 -9.08 16.30
CA MET A 278 17.69 -10.34 15.63
C MET A 278 19.20 -10.55 15.71
N TRP A 279 19.66 -11.50 16.54
CA TRP A 279 21.09 -11.78 16.74
C TRP A 279 21.76 -12.55 15.57
N ASP A 280 20.97 -13.21 14.72
CA ASP A 280 21.48 -14.11 13.66
C ASP A 280 21.63 -13.47 12.27
N ARG A 281 21.43 -12.14 12.13
CA ARG A 281 21.58 -11.45 10.83
C ARG A 281 22.88 -10.66 10.74
N GLN A 282 23.49 -10.69 9.54
CA GLN A 282 24.69 -9.92 9.23
C GLN A 282 24.42 -8.41 9.15
N ASN A 283 23.20 -8.01 8.75
CA ASN A 283 22.77 -6.61 8.63
C ASN A 283 21.68 -6.27 9.65
N SER A 284 21.70 -5.04 10.16
CA SER A 284 20.67 -4.53 11.06
C SER A 284 19.32 -4.35 10.34
N LEU A 285 18.23 -4.49 11.09
CA LEU A 285 16.88 -4.24 10.58
C LEU A 285 16.47 -2.78 10.80
N MET A 286 15.65 -2.26 9.90
CA MET A 286 15.01 -0.96 10.05
C MET A 286 13.57 -0.95 9.52
N PHE A 287 12.73 -0.09 10.07
CA PHE A 287 11.46 0.26 9.47
C PHE A 287 11.71 1.04 8.17
N HIS A 288 11.00 0.69 7.11
CA HIS A 288 11.06 1.45 5.86
C HIS A 288 10.55 2.87 6.14
N PRO A 289 11.23 3.93 5.63
CA PRO A 289 10.82 5.32 5.85
C PRO A 289 9.44 5.71 5.29
N GLU A 290 8.80 4.80 4.56
CA GLU A 290 7.47 5.00 3.99
C GLU A 290 6.52 4.04 4.68
N ALA A 291 5.65 4.61 5.51
CA ALA A 291 4.57 3.91 6.17
C ALA A 291 3.25 4.61 5.83
N TYR A 292 2.17 3.84 5.89
CA TYR A 292 0.83 4.31 5.62
C TYR A 292 -0.02 4.15 6.87
N ILE A 293 -0.89 5.12 7.12
CA ILE A 293 -1.82 5.06 8.24
C ILE A 293 -3.23 5.22 7.69
N ASP A 294 -4.06 4.20 7.91
CA ASP A 294 -5.51 4.36 7.86
C ASP A 294 -6.03 4.75 9.26
N ASP A 295 -7.33 5.03 9.38
CA ASP A 295 -7.90 5.52 10.65
C ASP A 295 -7.67 4.59 11.85
N ASN A 296 -7.42 3.30 11.63
CA ASN A 296 -7.27 2.30 12.68
C ASN A 296 -5.96 1.50 12.62
N ARG A 297 -5.12 1.68 11.59
CA ARG A 297 -3.95 0.83 11.38
C ARG A 297 -2.74 1.61 10.89
N LEU A 298 -1.57 1.25 11.42
CA LEU A 298 -0.28 1.59 10.83
C LEU A 298 0.18 0.42 9.98
N ILE A 299 0.47 0.68 8.71
CA ILE A 299 0.99 -0.29 7.76
C ILE A 299 2.42 0.12 7.40
N THR A 300 3.37 -0.80 7.56
CA THR A 300 4.80 -0.51 7.32
C THR A 300 5.54 -1.73 6.77
N LEU A 301 6.72 -1.46 6.25
CA LEU A 301 7.65 -2.45 5.73
C LEU A 301 8.86 -2.50 6.66
N VAL A 302 9.52 -3.66 6.69
CA VAL A 302 10.76 -3.87 7.43
C VAL A 302 11.85 -4.27 6.44
N ASP A 303 12.94 -3.52 6.46
CA ASP A 303 14.08 -3.72 5.57
C ASP A 303 15.33 -4.16 6.33
N GLU A 304 16.24 -4.79 5.60
CA GLU A 304 17.65 -4.79 5.98
C GLU A 304 18.27 -3.46 5.62
N LYS A 305 19.04 -2.92 6.56
CA LYS A 305 19.82 -1.72 6.35
C LYS A 305 21.14 -2.08 5.66
N ASP A 306 21.47 -1.34 4.60
CA ASP A 306 22.80 -1.39 4.01
C ASP A 306 23.81 -0.77 4.99
N PRO A 307 24.83 -1.52 5.45
CA PRO A 307 25.82 -1.00 6.40
C PRO A 307 26.69 0.13 5.82
N LEU A 308 26.80 0.25 4.49
CA LEU A 308 27.60 1.28 3.83
C LEU A 308 26.82 2.58 3.63
N THR A 309 25.60 2.49 3.09
CA THR A 309 24.79 3.68 2.77
C THR A 309 23.83 4.09 3.88
N GLY A 310 23.53 3.19 4.81
CA GLY A 310 22.52 3.38 5.85
C GLY A 310 21.09 3.44 5.32
N LYS A 311 20.86 3.12 4.04
CA LYS A 311 19.56 3.10 3.38
C LYS A 311 18.94 1.69 3.43
N PRO A 312 17.62 1.56 3.17
CA PRO A 312 17.02 0.25 2.92
C PRO A 312 17.72 -0.47 1.77
N ALA A 313 18.23 -1.67 2.03
CA ALA A 313 18.87 -2.54 1.05
C ALA A 313 17.86 -3.51 0.43
N ARG A 314 17.04 -4.13 1.28
CA ARG A 314 16.11 -5.20 0.91
C ARG A 314 14.92 -5.22 1.83
N THR A 315 13.73 -5.36 1.27
CA THR A 315 12.52 -5.53 2.09
C THR A 315 12.34 -6.98 2.50
N LEU A 316 12.39 -7.22 3.80
CA LEU A 316 12.25 -8.56 4.39
C LEU A 316 10.83 -8.92 4.74
N ALA A 317 10.12 -7.91 5.25
CA ALA A 317 8.90 -8.13 5.98
C ALA A 317 7.90 -7.01 5.77
N PHE A 318 6.64 -7.37 5.96
CA PHE A 318 5.49 -6.47 5.93
C PHE A 318 4.73 -6.63 7.25
N ASP A 319 4.17 -5.55 7.77
CA ASP A 319 3.35 -5.62 8.98
C ASP A 319 2.23 -4.55 8.98
N ALA A 320 1.10 -4.91 9.60
CA ALA A 320 -0.03 -4.04 9.87
C ALA A 320 -0.35 -4.06 11.38
N PHE A 321 -0.22 -2.89 12.01
CA PHE A 321 -0.47 -2.67 13.43
C PHE A 321 -1.86 -2.06 13.62
N ASP A 322 -2.81 -2.84 14.14
CA ASP A 322 -4.15 -2.36 14.45
C ASP A 322 -4.18 -1.63 15.81
N PHE A 323 -4.58 -0.36 15.79
CA PHE A 323 -4.68 0.50 16.98
C PHE A 323 -5.85 0.12 17.89
N SER A 324 -6.85 -0.62 17.40
CA SER A 324 -8.00 -1.06 18.20
C SER A 324 -7.69 -2.26 19.10
N VAL A 325 -6.58 -2.94 18.85
CA VAL A 325 -6.14 -4.08 19.65
C VAL A 325 -5.14 -3.58 20.70
N PRO A 326 -5.43 -3.78 22.00
CA PRO A 326 -4.49 -3.38 23.05
C PRO A 326 -3.20 -4.21 22.93
N PHE A 327 -2.10 -3.54 22.63
CA PHE A 327 -0.77 -4.13 22.69
C PHE A 327 -0.28 -4.17 24.13
N TYR A 328 0.00 -5.38 24.63
CA TYR A 328 0.77 -5.53 25.85
C TYR A 328 2.25 -5.30 25.51
N GLN A 329 2.82 -4.18 25.95
CA GLN A 329 4.24 -3.86 25.75
C GLN A 329 5.12 -4.99 26.30
N GLY A 330 6.00 -5.54 25.45
CA GLY A 330 7.28 -6.12 25.88
C GLY A 330 7.37 -7.62 26.15
N ALA A 331 6.53 -8.49 25.55
CA ALA A 331 6.66 -9.94 25.83
C ALA A 331 6.63 -10.90 24.63
N ASP A 332 6.12 -10.50 23.45
CA ASP A 332 6.04 -11.43 22.32
C ASP A 332 7.03 -11.07 21.21
N ASP A 333 7.88 -12.04 20.86
CA ASP A 333 8.64 -12.04 19.61
C ASP A 333 7.63 -12.01 18.45
N ARG A 334 7.38 -10.81 17.93
CA ARG A 334 6.48 -10.65 16.80
C ARG A 334 7.12 -11.27 15.58
N ILE A 335 6.54 -12.37 15.11
CA ILE A 335 6.96 -13.01 13.87
C ILE A 335 6.45 -12.13 12.72
N PHE A 336 7.36 -11.40 12.09
CA PHE A 336 7.01 -10.65 10.88
C PHE A 336 6.63 -11.57 9.74
N GLU A 337 5.73 -11.10 8.89
CA GLU A 337 5.34 -11.83 7.70
C GLU A 337 6.45 -11.75 6.66
N ASN A 338 6.94 -12.91 6.23
CA ASN A 338 7.90 -12.98 5.14
C ASN A 338 7.30 -12.42 3.87
N VAL A 339 8.02 -11.48 3.28
CA VAL A 339 7.77 -11.00 1.93
C VAL A 339 8.00 -12.12 0.92
N SER A 340 7.12 -12.26 -0.09
CA SER A 340 7.35 -13.19 -1.20
C SER A 340 8.68 -12.91 -1.90
N TYR A 341 9.49 -13.95 -2.06
CA TYR A 341 10.73 -13.93 -2.81
C TYR A 341 10.45 -13.86 -4.30
N THR A 342 10.40 -12.66 -4.86
CA THR A 342 10.54 -12.47 -6.31
C THR A 342 12.01 -12.29 -6.66
N PHE A 343 12.77 -11.51 -5.88
CA PHE A 343 14.24 -11.48 -5.93
C PHE A 343 14.88 -11.28 -4.54
N PRO A 344 16.06 -11.88 -4.27
CA PRO A 344 16.72 -11.79 -2.97
C PRO A 344 17.17 -10.39 -2.55
N ASP A 345 17.13 -9.40 -3.43
CA ASP A 345 17.64 -8.02 -3.20
C ASP A 345 16.58 -6.96 -3.56
N GLU A 346 15.30 -7.34 -3.58
CA GLU A 346 14.23 -6.41 -3.95
C GLU A 346 13.85 -5.48 -2.78
N ARG A 347 13.77 -4.18 -3.08
CA ARG A 347 13.18 -3.17 -2.21
C ARG A 347 11.73 -2.88 -2.59
N LYS A 348 10.87 -2.65 -1.60
CA LYS A 348 9.48 -2.24 -1.80
C LYS A 348 9.24 -0.84 -1.26
N PHE A 349 8.35 -0.12 -1.92
CA PHE A 349 8.03 1.27 -1.64
C PHE A 349 6.58 1.44 -1.18
N ALA A 350 6.32 2.59 -0.56
CA ALA A 350 5.08 3.13 0.00
C ALA A 350 3.89 2.17 -0.08
N PRO A 351 3.58 1.44 1.02
CA PRO A 351 2.33 0.70 1.09
C PRO A 351 1.16 1.68 0.99
N ILE A 352 0.09 1.26 0.32
CA ILE A 352 -1.16 2.01 0.30
C ILE A 352 -2.34 1.06 0.47
N LEU A 353 -3.29 1.44 1.30
CA LEU A 353 -4.55 0.71 1.38
C LEU A 353 -5.45 1.11 0.21
N ALA A 354 -5.90 0.12 -0.55
CA ALA A 354 -6.88 0.32 -1.59
C ALA A 354 -7.92 -0.81 -1.55
N SER A 355 -9.17 -0.45 -1.28
CA SER A 355 -10.22 -1.42 -0.90
C SER A 355 -9.77 -2.23 0.33
N SER A 356 -9.79 -3.56 0.27
CA SER A 356 -9.34 -4.46 1.35
C SER A 356 -7.89 -4.92 1.23
N PHE A 357 -7.15 -4.41 0.25
CA PHE A 357 -5.80 -4.86 -0.03
C PHE A 357 -4.82 -3.73 0.21
N VAL A 358 -3.63 -4.07 0.68
CA VAL A 358 -2.49 -3.16 0.70
C VAL A 358 -1.67 -3.41 -0.55
N HIS A 359 -1.41 -2.37 -1.32
CA HIS A 359 -0.56 -2.41 -2.50
C HIS A 359 0.80 -1.80 -2.17
N VAL A 360 1.85 -2.44 -2.66
CA VAL A 360 3.24 -1.94 -2.60
C VAL A 360 3.86 -2.05 -3.97
N ILE A 361 4.80 -1.15 -4.27
CA ILE A 361 5.55 -1.17 -5.52
C ILE A 361 6.92 -1.79 -5.24
N GLY A 362 7.30 -2.80 -6.01
CA GLY A 362 8.65 -3.35 -5.95
C GLY A 362 9.64 -2.62 -6.85
N GLU A 363 10.92 -2.78 -6.51
CA GLU A 363 12.08 -2.31 -7.27
C GLU A 363 12.19 -3.11 -8.57
N VAL A 364 12.60 -4.37 -8.49
CA VAL A 364 12.78 -5.22 -9.67
C VAL A 364 11.46 -5.82 -10.17
N SER A 365 10.45 -5.88 -9.30
CA SER A 365 9.17 -6.51 -9.61
C SER A 365 8.03 -5.50 -9.48
N GLY A 366 7.02 -5.58 -10.36
CA GLY A 366 5.85 -4.70 -10.35
C GLY A 366 5.01 -4.73 -9.07
N THR A 367 3.78 -4.21 -9.14
CA THR A 367 2.90 -4.06 -7.99
C THR A 367 2.61 -5.40 -7.30
N GLN A 368 2.76 -5.41 -5.99
CA GLN A 368 2.41 -6.55 -5.13
C GLN A 368 1.25 -6.16 -4.22
N LYS A 369 0.45 -7.16 -3.80
CA LYS A 369 -0.70 -6.94 -2.91
C LYS A 369 -0.65 -7.83 -1.67
N TRP A 370 -1.07 -7.28 -0.54
CA TRP A 370 -1.25 -7.94 0.75
C TRP A 370 -2.71 -7.79 1.20
N GLY A 371 -3.24 -8.72 2.00
CA GLY A 371 -4.62 -8.66 2.50
C GLY A 371 -5.55 -9.73 1.94
N SER A 372 -5.03 -10.93 1.71
CA SER A 372 -5.74 -12.05 1.09
C SER A 372 -5.86 -13.34 1.89
N CYS A 373 -5.65 -13.32 3.20
CA CYS A 373 -5.52 -14.58 3.95
C CYS A 373 -6.68 -14.70 4.89
N ASP A 374 -7.32 -15.85 4.75
CA ASP A 374 -8.77 -16.05 4.85
C ASP A 374 -9.56 -15.76 3.55
N GLN A 375 -8.91 -15.48 2.41
CA GLN A 375 -9.65 -15.39 1.14
C GLN A 375 -10.17 -16.73 0.66
N MET A 376 -11.25 -16.63 -0.09
CA MET A 376 -11.71 -17.70 -0.94
C MET A 376 -10.61 -17.96 -1.96
N ALA A 377 -10.10 -19.18 -2.01
CA ALA A 377 -9.20 -19.65 -3.04
C ALA A 377 -9.96 -20.62 -3.95
N GLY A 378 -9.59 -20.70 -5.22
CA GLY A 378 -10.27 -21.59 -6.14
C GLY A 378 -9.75 -21.48 -7.55
N TYR A 379 -10.38 -22.23 -8.44
CA TYR A 379 -10.07 -22.22 -9.86
C TYR A 379 -11.33 -22.44 -10.69
N VAL A 380 -11.30 -21.93 -11.92
CA VAL A 380 -12.21 -22.34 -13.00
C VAL A 380 -11.37 -23.13 -14.00
N THR A 381 -11.82 -24.32 -14.40
CA THR A 381 -11.12 -25.22 -15.34
C THR A 381 -11.28 -24.81 -16.80
N TRP A 382 -11.48 -23.52 -17.07
CA TRP A 382 -11.73 -23.04 -18.41
C TRP A 382 -10.50 -22.37 -18.99
N ASP A 383 -9.80 -23.13 -19.82
CA ASP A 383 -8.42 -22.79 -20.15
C ASP A 383 -8.28 -22.16 -21.55
N ILE A 384 -9.20 -22.43 -22.48
CA ILE A 384 -9.17 -21.99 -23.88
C ILE A 384 -10.57 -21.89 -24.53
N ILE A 385 -10.73 -20.95 -25.46
CA ILE A 385 -11.98 -20.66 -26.22
C ILE A 385 -12.35 -21.76 -27.21
N GLN A 386 -11.36 -22.53 -27.68
CA GLN A 386 -11.59 -23.64 -28.62
C GLN A 386 -12.51 -24.74 -28.06
N ALA A 387 -12.82 -24.68 -26.76
CA ALA A 387 -13.74 -25.57 -26.07
C ALA A 387 -15.21 -25.07 -26.01
N LEU A 388 -15.56 -23.89 -26.54
CA LEU A 388 -16.94 -23.35 -26.51
C LEU A 388 -17.84 -24.07 -27.54
N PRO A 389 -18.81 -24.91 -27.10
CA PRO A 389 -19.85 -25.43 -27.98
C PRO A 389 -20.82 -24.30 -28.34
N CYS A 390 -21.27 -24.23 -29.59
CA CYS A 390 -22.33 -23.29 -29.97
C CYS A 390 -23.60 -23.58 -29.16
N GLY A 391 -24.20 -22.54 -28.55
CA GLY A 391 -25.35 -22.67 -27.66
C GLY A 391 -25.03 -22.69 -26.17
N GLY A 392 -23.74 -22.59 -25.79
CA GLY A 392 -23.30 -22.39 -24.41
C GLY A 392 -22.25 -23.39 -23.94
N ALA A 393 -21.41 -22.95 -23.00
CA ALA A 393 -20.42 -23.76 -22.31
C ALA A 393 -20.74 -23.90 -20.82
N GLU A 394 -20.29 -25.01 -20.25
CA GLU A 394 -20.28 -25.21 -18.81
C GLU A 394 -18.93 -24.75 -18.25
N LEU A 395 -18.96 -23.71 -17.42
CA LEU A 395 -17.82 -23.27 -16.63
C LEU A 395 -17.84 -24.04 -15.31
N VAL A 396 -16.83 -24.87 -15.10
CA VAL A 396 -16.66 -25.70 -13.91
C VAL A 396 -15.47 -25.22 -13.10
N GLY A 397 -15.52 -25.42 -11.79
CA GLY A 397 -14.45 -25.02 -10.91
C GLY A 397 -14.60 -25.55 -9.50
N ALA A 398 -13.68 -25.12 -8.63
CA ALA A 398 -13.76 -25.37 -7.20
C ALA A 398 -13.36 -24.12 -6.42
N VAL A 399 -13.95 -23.95 -5.24
CA VAL A 399 -13.68 -22.86 -4.32
C VAL A 399 -13.53 -23.41 -2.90
N THR A 400 -12.66 -22.81 -2.10
CA THR A 400 -12.39 -23.12 -0.70
C THR A 400 -12.23 -21.82 0.08
N SER A 401 -12.64 -21.81 1.33
CA SER A 401 -12.47 -20.68 2.25
C SER A 401 -12.51 -21.19 3.68
N LYS A 402 -11.98 -20.40 4.62
CA LYS A 402 -12.10 -20.63 6.06
C LYS A 402 -13.56 -20.68 6.53
N HIS A 403 -14.45 -19.98 5.84
CA HIS A 403 -15.88 -20.00 6.10
C HIS A 403 -16.63 -20.74 5.00
N LYS A 404 -17.81 -21.25 5.33
CA LYS A 404 -18.67 -21.96 4.37
C LYS A 404 -19.05 -21.04 3.21
N MET A 405 -18.99 -21.57 1.99
CA MET A 405 -19.39 -20.89 0.76
C MET A 405 -20.90 -21.01 0.52
N THR A 406 -21.55 -19.86 0.37
CA THR A 406 -23.00 -19.75 0.12
C THR A 406 -23.32 -19.52 -1.35
N ALA A 407 -22.46 -18.81 -2.08
CA ALA A 407 -22.66 -18.55 -3.50
C ALA A 407 -21.32 -18.46 -4.24
N VAL A 408 -21.33 -18.82 -5.53
CA VAL A 408 -20.31 -18.46 -6.50
C VAL A 408 -21.01 -17.77 -7.67
N GLU A 409 -20.49 -16.65 -8.13
CA GLU A 409 -21.00 -15.87 -9.25
C GLU A 409 -19.87 -15.59 -10.22
N LEU A 410 -20.14 -15.72 -11.51
CA LEU A 410 -19.14 -15.44 -12.55
C LEU A 410 -19.50 -14.15 -13.29
N PHE A 411 -18.47 -13.43 -13.71
CA PHE A 411 -18.58 -12.17 -14.42
C PHE A 411 -17.71 -12.19 -15.67
N ILE A 412 -18.20 -11.61 -16.75
CA ILE A 412 -17.38 -11.19 -17.89
C ILE A 412 -17.33 -9.67 -17.90
N ASP A 413 -16.13 -9.11 -17.81
CA ASP A 413 -15.93 -7.70 -17.51
C ASP A 413 -16.83 -7.29 -16.32
N ALA A 414 -17.63 -6.23 -16.46
CA ALA A 414 -18.56 -5.77 -15.43
C ALA A 414 -19.92 -6.51 -15.40
N ALA A 415 -20.21 -7.37 -16.38
CA ALA A 415 -21.50 -8.03 -16.50
C ALA A 415 -21.53 -9.37 -15.77
N SER A 416 -22.56 -9.60 -14.95
CA SER A 416 -22.78 -10.90 -14.31
C SER A 416 -23.25 -11.92 -15.34
N LEU A 417 -22.58 -13.08 -15.37
CA LEU A 417 -23.00 -14.28 -16.09
C LEU A 417 -23.99 -15.13 -15.28
N GLY A 418 -24.09 -14.86 -13.96
CA GLY A 418 -25.04 -15.51 -13.05
C GLY A 418 -24.37 -16.32 -11.93
N PHE A 419 -25.22 -16.86 -11.05
CA PHE A 419 -24.82 -17.69 -9.93
C PHE A 419 -24.62 -19.15 -10.34
N ALA A 420 -23.47 -19.70 -10.00
CA ALA A 420 -23.13 -21.10 -10.21
C ALA A 420 -23.90 -22.02 -9.25
N THR A 421 -24.19 -23.24 -9.69
CA THR A 421 -24.69 -24.29 -8.83
C THR A 421 -23.53 -24.88 -8.04
N LEU A 422 -23.67 -24.94 -6.72
CA LEU A 422 -22.61 -25.44 -5.83
C LEU A 422 -22.81 -26.91 -5.52
N GLY A 423 -21.75 -27.71 -5.69
CA GLY A 423 -21.67 -29.11 -5.28
C GLY A 423 -21.57 -29.28 -3.77
N GLU A 424 -21.41 -30.53 -3.33
CA GLU A 424 -21.26 -30.85 -1.91
C GLU A 424 -19.94 -30.33 -1.32
N GLU A 425 -19.93 -30.10 -0.02
CA GLU A 425 -18.73 -29.71 0.71
C GLU A 425 -17.81 -30.90 0.94
N ARG A 426 -16.54 -30.73 0.60
CA ARG A 426 -15.48 -31.70 0.77
C ARG A 426 -14.49 -31.22 1.83
N TYR A 427 -14.33 -32.02 2.87
CA TYR A 427 -13.39 -31.81 3.98
C TYR A 427 -12.15 -32.71 3.88
N ASP A 428 -12.13 -33.61 2.91
CA ASP A 428 -11.13 -34.66 2.73
C ASP A 428 -9.91 -34.22 1.91
N VAL A 429 -9.87 -32.97 1.46
CA VAL A 429 -8.74 -32.42 0.69
C VAL A 429 -7.67 -31.89 1.63
N THR A 430 -6.59 -32.64 1.75
CA THR A 430 -5.42 -32.26 2.57
C THR A 430 -4.83 -30.94 2.06
N ASN A 431 -4.47 -30.04 2.99
CA ASN A 431 -3.91 -28.70 2.73
C ASN A 431 -4.89 -27.63 2.20
N ALA A 432 -6.20 -27.88 2.22
CA ALA A 432 -7.19 -26.83 1.95
C ALA A 432 -7.40 -25.93 3.19
N PRO A 433 -7.50 -24.59 3.03
CA PRO A 433 -7.74 -23.66 4.14
C PRO A 433 -9.13 -23.80 4.79
N GLY A 434 -10.04 -24.54 4.16
CA GLY A 434 -11.34 -24.94 4.69
C GLY A 434 -12.10 -25.83 3.69
N PRO A 435 -13.43 -26.05 3.86
CA PRO A 435 -14.18 -26.96 3.00
C PRO A 435 -14.12 -26.52 1.54
N ILE A 436 -13.85 -27.47 0.64
CA ILE A 436 -13.88 -27.26 -0.81
C ILE A 436 -15.30 -27.50 -1.31
N ARG A 437 -15.80 -26.62 -2.18
CA ARG A 437 -17.02 -26.86 -2.97
C ARG A 437 -16.69 -26.77 -4.45
N SER A 438 -17.09 -27.79 -5.21
CA SER A 438 -17.15 -27.66 -6.67
C SER A 438 -18.30 -26.74 -7.04
N PHE A 439 -18.21 -26.13 -8.22
CA PHE A 439 -19.31 -25.37 -8.80
C PHE A 439 -19.35 -25.56 -10.31
N ASN A 440 -20.53 -25.36 -10.88
CA ASN A 440 -20.73 -25.29 -12.32
C ASN A 440 -21.73 -24.20 -12.71
N LEU A 441 -21.50 -23.57 -13.86
CA LEU A 441 -22.38 -22.56 -14.44
C LEU A 441 -22.47 -22.76 -15.95
N ASN A 442 -23.68 -22.87 -16.48
CA ASN A 442 -23.91 -22.85 -17.92
C ASN A 442 -24.05 -21.41 -18.39
N VAL A 443 -23.20 -21.00 -19.34
CA VAL A 443 -23.15 -19.64 -19.89
C VAL A 443 -23.21 -19.69 -21.42
N ASN A 444 -23.77 -18.65 -22.04
CA ASN A 444 -23.67 -18.46 -23.48
C ASN A 444 -22.79 -17.24 -23.76
N LEU A 445 -21.65 -17.47 -24.41
CA LEU A 445 -20.66 -16.46 -24.76
C LEU A 445 -20.55 -16.25 -26.29
N ASP A 446 -21.52 -16.76 -27.05
CA ASP A 446 -21.50 -16.76 -28.52
C ASP A 446 -21.53 -15.34 -29.11
N ASN A 447 -22.10 -14.38 -28.37
CA ASN A 447 -22.30 -13.00 -28.79
C ASN A 447 -21.30 -12.01 -28.18
N GLU A 448 -20.30 -12.49 -27.43
CA GLU A 448 -19.29 -11.59 -26.86
C GLU A 448 -18.52 -10.86 -27.98
N PRO A 449 -18.31 -9.54 -27.85
CA PRO A 449 -17.68 -8.76 -28.90
C PRO A 449 -16.22 -9.19 -29.11
N GLN A 450 -15.66 -8.82 -30.26
CA GLN A 450 -14.26 -9.11 -30.54
C GLN A 450 -13.35 -8.30 -29.61
N GLY A 451 -12.38 -8.96 -28.99
CA GLY A 451 -11.40 -8.30 -28.13
C GLY A 451 -10.98 -9.14 -26.93
N ALA A 452 -10.17 -8.53 -26.06
CA ALA A 452 -9.82 -9.13 -24.78
C ALA A 452 -10.90 -8.80 -23.74
N HIS A 453 -11.32 -9.83 -23.00
CA HIS A 453 -12.34 -9.77 -21.97
C HIS A 453 -11.81 -10.45 -20.71
N LEU A 454 -12.22 -9.95 -19.55
CA LEU A 454 -11.81 -10.52 -18.28
C LEU A 454 -12.93 -11.36 -17.68
N LEU A 455 -12.72 -12.68 -17.63
CA LEU A 455 -13.60 -13.57 -16.89
C LEU A 455 -13.17 -13.63 -15.42
N ARG A 456 -14.12 -13.48 -14.49
CA ARG A 456 -13.89 -13.48 -13.04
C ARG A 456 -14.86 -14.41 -12.32
N ALA A 457 -14.42 -15.02 -11.23
CA ALA A 457 -15.27 -15.80 -10.33
C ALA A 457 -15.21 -15.25 -8.90
N VAL A 458 -16.39 -15.03 -8.32
CA VAL A 458 -16.62 -14.41 -7.02
C VAL A 458 -17.36 -15.36 -6.11
N GLY A 459 -16.79 -15.68 -4.96
CA GLY A 459 -17.48 -16.41 -3.92
C GLY A 459 -18.14 -15.46 -2.91
N THR A 460 -19.15 -15.96 -2.23
CA THR A 460 -19.80 -15.33 -1.07
C THR A 460 -19.79 -16.33 0.08
N ASP A 461 -19.45 -15.89 1.28
CA ASP A 461 -19.48 -16.74 2.48
C ASP A 461 -20.80 -16.62 3.26
N ILE A 462 -20.91 -17.38 4.35
CA ILE A 462 -22.08 -17.36 5.24
C ILE A 462 -22.31 -16.02 5.94
N PHE A 463 -21.31 -15.13 5.97
CA PHE A 463 -21.40 -13.81 6.56
C PHE A 463 -21.70 -12.73 5.52
N GLY A 464 -21.87 -13.11 4.25
CA GLY A 464 -22.13 -12.18 3.15
C GLY A 464 -20.87 -11.49 2.62
N ASN A 465 -19.67 -11.92 3.04
CA ASN A 465 -18.44 -11.38 2.49
C ASN A 465 -18.30 -11.88 1.05
N ARG A 466 -18.23 -10.96 0.08
CA ARG A 466 -18.02 -11.28 -1.33
C ARG A 466 -16.55 -11.09 -1.70
N ARG A 467 -15.94 -12.09 -2.33
CA ARG A 467 -14.52 -12.07 -2.72
C ARG A 467 -14.30 -12.77 -4.05
N GLN A 468 -13.51 -12.17 -4.93
CA GLN A 468 -13.06 -12.86 -6.13
C GLN A 468 -11.91 -13.80 -5.78
N PHE A 469 -12.00 -15.05 -6.25
CA PHE A 469 -11.00 -16.08 -6.01
C PHE A 469 -10.28 -16.53 -7.28
N TRP A 470 -10.78 -16.14 -8.46
CA TRP A 470 -10.19 -16.49 -9.75
C TRP A 470 -10.50 -15.43 -10.80
N ALA A 471 -9.56 -15.16 -11.70
CA ALA A 471 -9.76 -14.34 -12.88
C ALA A 471 -8.81 -14.75 -14.01
N LYS A 472 -9.26 -14.58 -15.26
CA LYS A 472 -8.46 -14.86 -16.45
C LYS A 472 -8.88 -13.96 -17.61
N GLU A 473 -7.91 -13.41 -18.32
CA GLU A 473 -8.14 -12.69 -19.58
C GLU A 473 -8.32 -13.67 -20.74
N ILE A 474 -9.32 -13.42 -21.58
CA ILE A 474 -9.80 -14.32 -22.61
C ILE A 474 -10.10 -13.50 -23.86
N TYR A 475 -9.53 -13.90 -25.01
CA TYR A 475 -9.63 -13.14 -26.25
C TYR A 475 -10.70 -13.68 -27.19
N PHE A 476 -11.85 -13.02 -27.29
CA PHE A 476 -12.92 -13.43 -28.19
C PHE A 476 -12.64 -12.98 -29.64
N PRO A 477 -12.71 -13.88 -30.64
CA PRO A 477 -12.60 -13.51 -32.05
C PRO A 477 -13.80 -12.69 -32.55
N GLY A 478 -14.94 -12.77 -31.86
CA GLY A 478 -16.13 -11.97 -32.10
C GLY A 478 -17.38 -12.81 -32.40
N PRO A 479 -18.56 -12.17 -32.47
CA PRO A 479 -19.83 -12.86 -32.64
C PRO A 479 -19.84 -13.75 -33.90
N GLY A 480 -20.19 -15.02 -33.73
CA GLY A 480 -20.21 -16.02 -34.80
C GLY A 480 -18.90 -16.78 -35.03
N GLU A 481 -17.77 -16.29 -34.52
CA GLU A 481 -16.48 -17.01 -34.50
C GLU A 481 -16.13 -17.55 -33.10
N ASN A 482 -16.85 -17.12 -32.06
CA ASN A 482 -16.69 -17.57 -30.68
C ASN A 482 -17.02 -19.07 -30.48
N CYS A 483 -17.63 -19.75 -31.45
CA CYS A 483 -17.99 -21.17 -31.37
C CYS A 483 -17.45 -21.98 -32.56
N THR A 484 -16.78 -23.12 -32.29
CA THR A 484 -16.03 -23.87 -33.33
C THR A 484 -16.64 -25.22 -33.74
N ASN A 485 -17.76 -25.65 -33.15
CA ASN A 485 -18.39 -26.92 -33.51
C ASN A 485 -19.37 -26.79 -34.71
N ARG A 486 -18.87 -26.63 -35.93
CA ARG A 486 -19.63 -27.05 -37.13
C ARG A 486 -19.69 -28.58 -37.17
N LYS A 487 -20.79 -29.17 -36.73
CA LYS A 487 -21.10 -30.59 -37.01
C LYS A 487 -21.02 -30.82 -38.53
N ARG A 488 -20.07 -31.66 -38.96
CA ARG A 488 -20.17 -32.40 -40.23
C ARG A 488 -21.51 -33.15 -40.22
N GLY A 489 -22.46 -32.74 -41.07
CA GLY A 489 -23.73 -33.46 -41.15
C GLY A 489 -24.85 -32.78 -41.93
N ALA A 490 -24.63 -32.53 -43.23
CA ALA A 490 -25.69 -32.59 -44.24
C ALA A 490 -25.06 -32.55 -45.64
N ARG A 491 -24.61 -33.71 -46.15
CA ARG A 491 -24.71 -33.97 -47.58
C ARG A 491 -26.18 -34.30 -47.85
N ARG A 492 -26.88 -33.40 -48.53
CA ARG A 492 -27.74 -33.74 -49.66
C ARG A 492 -27.56 -32.67 -50.72
#